data_AF-A0A1G2EER3-F1
#
_entry.id   AF-A0A1G2EER3-F1
#
_cell.length_a   1.000
_cell.length_b   1.000
_cell.length_c   1.000
_cell.angle_alpha   90.00
_cell.angle_beta   90.00
_cell.angle_gamma   90.00
#
_symmetry.space_group_name_H-M   'P 1'
#
loop_
_entity.id
_entity.type
_entity.pdbx_description
1 polymer ?
#
loop_
_entity_poly.entity_id
_entity_poly.type
_entity_poly.pdbx_seq_one_letter_code
_entity_poly.pdbx_strand_id
1 'polypeptide(L)'
;MEFIIENNSEKNVTNATRKIGYFYLPQREEGNERSFVRPLQRSGYPRFHFYLKMSPNGKGLIFSLHLDQKRPVYKGTTAHSGEYDSLLVKQESERIKKSLG
;
A
#
# COMPACT_ATOMS: atom_id res chain seq x y z
N MET A 1 -9.08 -1.76 0.79
CA MET A 1 -9.10 -2.07 2.22
C MET A 1 -8.23 -1.11 3.00
N GLU A 2 -8.74 -0.52 4.08
CA GLU A 2 -7.93 0.23 5.05
C GLU A 2 -7.72 -0.62 6.33
N PHE A 3 -6.53 -0.61 6.92
CA PHE A 3 -6.23 -1.28 8.19
C PHE A 3 -5.09 -0.59 8.93
N ILE A 4 -5.02 -0.80 10.25
CA ILE A 4 -4.01 -0.18 11.13
C ILE A 4 -3.08 -1.28 11.67
N ILE A 5 -1.78 -0.97 11.71
CA ILE A 5 -0.78 -1.77 12.42
C ILE A 5 -0.15 -0.87 13.48
N GLU A 6 -0.19 -1.30 14.75
CA GLU A 6 0.52 -0.63 15.83
C GLU A 6 2.02 -0.79 15.61
N ASN A 7 2.73 0.31 15.41
CA ASN A 7 4.15 0.27 15.18
C ASN A 7 4.89 0.42 16.52
N ASN A 8 5.19 -0.70 17.17
CA ASN A 8 5.95 -0.72 18.43
C ASN A 8 7.47 -0.61 18.23
N SER A 9 7.96 -0.40 17.00
CA SER A 9 9.39 -0.29 16.74
C SER A 9 9.71 0.89 15.81
N GLU A 10 10.68 1.71 16.19
CA GLU A 10 11.33 2.71 15.31
C GLU A 10 12.01 2.09 14.06
N LYS A 11 11.80 0.80 13.80
CA LYS A 11 12.33 0.14 12.61
C LYS A 11 11.70 0.76 11.38
N ASN A 12 12.57 1.36 10.57
CA ASN A 12 12.28 2.06 9.34
C ASN A 12 11.26 1.28 8.48
N VAL A 13 10.01 1.73 8.44
CA VAL A 13 8.90 1.09 7.73
C VAL A 13 9.28 0.79 6.28
N THR A 14 10.06 1.67 5.67
CA THR A 14 10.63 1.52 4.32
C THR A 14 11.45 0.23 4.15
N ASN A 15 12.20 -0.16 5.18
CA ASN A 15 12.97 -1.41 5.16
C ASN A 15 12.06 -2.63 5.33
N ALA A 16 11.03 -2.52 6.16
CA ALA A 16 10.08 -3.59 6.39
C ALA A 16 9.22 -3.84 5.13
N THR A 17 8.76 -2.78 4.46
CA THR A 17 8.02 -2.87 3.20
C THR A 17 8.86 -3.45 2.06
N ARG A 18 10.17 -3.13 2.01
CA ARG A 18 11.11 -3.77 1.07
C ARG A 18 11.19 -5.28 1.24
N LYS A 19 11.24 -5.78 2.47
CA LYS A 19 11.30 -7.24 2.75
C LYS A 19 10.07 -7.99 2.24
N ILE A 20 8.91 -7.33 2.25
CA ILE A 20 7.66 -7.91 1.75
C ILE A 20 7.40 -7.62 0.26
N GLY A 21 8.40 -7.11 -0.46
CA GLY A 21 8.37 -6.94 -1.92
C GLY A 21 7.73 -5.64 -2.41
N TYR A 22 7.54 -4.66 -1.52
CA TYR A 22 7.02 -3.35 -1.89
C TYR A 22 8.12 -2.33 -2.15
N PHE A 23 7.92 -1.54 -3.19
CA PHE A 23 8.80 -0.45 -3.60
C PHE A 23 8.13 0.88 -3.30
N TYR A 24 8.89 1.79 -2.70
CA TYR A 24 8.45 3.15 -2.42
C TYR A 24 8.43 3.99 -3.70
N LEU A 25 7.33 4.72 -3.93
CA LEU A 25 7.12 5.61 -5.07
C LEU A 25 7.03 7.08 -4.60
N PRO A 26 8.14 7.82 -4.56
CA PRO A 26 8.16 9.20 -4.09
C PRO A 26 7.36 10.17 -4.99
N GLN A 27 7.20 9.84 -6.28
CA GLN A 27 6.46 10.69 -7.24
C GLN A 27 4.94 10.72 -7.01
N ARG A 28 4.41 9.90 -6.09
CA ARG A 28 2.98 9.85 -5.75
C ARG A 28 2.75 10.12 -4.26
N GLU A 29 3.60 10.92 -3.65
CA GLU A 29 3.31 11.47 -2.33
C GLU A 29 2.26 12.57 -2.47
N GLU A 30 1.15 12.40 -1.76
CA GLU A 30 0.13 13.42 -1.59
C GLU A 30 0.14 13.83 -0.12
N GLY A 31 0.86 14.92 0.19
CA GLY A 31 1.06 15.38 1.58
C GLY A 31 1.87 14.39 2.42
N ASN A 32 1.24 13.84 3.47
CA ASN A 32 1.88 12.95 4.45
C ASN A 32 1.72 11.45 4.12
N GLU A 33 1.15 11.12 2.96
CA GLU A 33 0.92 9.74 2.56
C GLU A 33 2.07 9.22 1.69
N ARG A 34 2.73 8.16 2.16
CA ARG A 34 3.79 7.49 1.41
C ARG A 34 3.22 6.38 0.55
N SER A 35 3.55 6.39 -0.73
CA SER A 35 3.03 5.45 -1.72
C SER A 35 3.97 4.25 -1.90
N PHE A 36 3.41 3.03 -1.87
CA PHE A 36 4.17 1.79 -2.05
C PHE A 36 3.47 0.84 -3.02
N VAL A 37 4.24 0.21 -3.92
CA VAL A 37 3.70 -0.72 -4.91
C VAL A 37 4.43 -2.05 -4.94
N ARG A 38 3.69 -3.12 -5.27
CA ARG A 38 4.22 -4.46 -5.54
C ARG A 38 3.58 -5.00 -6.82
N PRO A 39 4.31 -4.96 -7.96
CA PRO A 39 3.84 -5.55 -9.22
C PRO A 39 3.67 -7.07 -9.10
N LEU A 40 2.61 -7.60 -9.69
CA LEU A 40 2.36 -9.06 -9.79
C LEU A 40 2.86 -9.65 -11.10
N GLN A 41 3.15 -8.80 -12.09
CA GLN A 41 3.61 -9.19 -13.43
C GLN A 41 4.70 -8.24 -13.94
N ARG A 42 5.48 -8.71 -14.93
CA ARG A 42 6.56 -7.93 -15.58
C ARG A 42 6.08 -6.66 -16.29
N SER A 43 4.83 -6.65 -16.75
CA SER A 43 4.15 -5.50 -17.35
C SER A 43 3.93 -4.33 -16.38
N GLY A 44 4.14 -4.55 -15.07
CA GLY A 44 3.91 -3.57 -14.02
C GLY A 44 2.47 -3.53 -13.48
N TYR A 45 1.54 -4.25 -14.11
CA TYR A 45 0.14 -4.42 -13.67
C TYR A 45 -0.33 -5.86 -13.95
N PRO A 46 -1.22 -6.46 -13.14
CA PRO A 46 -1.81 -5.87 -11.94
C PRO A 46 -0.76 -5.69 -10.85
N ARG A 47 -0.98 -4.71 -9.96
CA ARG A 47 -0.05 -4.42 -8.85
C ARG A 47 -0.83 -4.10 -7.59
N PHE A 48 -0.32 -4.54 -6.45
CA PHE A 48 -0.79 -4.02 -5.18
C PHE A 48 -0.23 -2.62 -4.99
N HIS A 49 -1.07 -1.71 -4.53
CA HIS A 49 -0.68 -0.36 -4.16
C HIS A 49 -1.29 -0.05 -2.79
N PHE A 50 -0.46 0.38 -1.85
CA PHE A 50 -0.97 0.97 -0.62
C PHE A 50 -0.38 2.36 -0.35
N TYR A 51 -1.19 3.17 0.31
CA TYR A 51 -0.76 4.41 0.95
C TYR A 51 -0.51 4.15 2.43
N LEU A 52 0.53 4.76 2.96
CA LEU A 52 0.94 4.66 4.35
C LEU A 52 0.89 6.05 4.98
N LYS A 53 0.11 6.20 6.04
CA LYS A 53 0.05 7.42 6.86
C LYS A 53 0.23 7.09 8.34
N MET A 54 0.80 8.04 9.08
CA MET A 54 0.84 7.93 10.55
C MET A 54 -0.59 8.14 11.09
N SER A 55 -0.99 7.34 12.06
CA SER A 55 -2.23 7.60 12.80
C SER A 55 -2.17 8.96 13.49
N PRO A 56 -3.26 9.74 13.56
CA PRO A 56 -3.30 11.05 14.23
C PRO A 56 -2.82 11.02 15.69
N ASN A 57 -3.00 9.87 16.36
CA ASN A 57 -2.57 9.67 17.74
C ASN A 57 -1.09 9.22 17.88
N GLY A 58 -0.36 9.08 16.77
CA GLY A 58 1.05 8.66 16.74
C GLY A 58 1.32 7.20 17.13
N LYS A 59 0.30 6.41 17.45
CA LYS A 59 0.45 5.03 17.99
C LYS A 59 0.45 3.93 16.93
N GLY A 60 0.28 4.28 15.66
CA GLY A 60 0.16 3.28 14.62
C GLY A 60 0.29 3.85 13.22
N LEU A 61 0.31 2.94 12.26
CA LEU A 61 0.40 3.20 10.84
C LEU A 61 -0.89 2.75 10.17
N ILE A 62 -1.50 3.64 9.41
CA ILE A 62 -2.70 3.35 8.64
C ILE A 62 -2.29 3.01 7.21
N PHE A 63 -2.72 1.85 6.76
CA PHE A 63 -2.47 1.30 5.43
C PHE A 63 -3.75 1.31 4.61
N SER A 64 -3.74 1.96 3.45
CA SER A 64 -4.87 1.97 2.51
C SER A 64 -4.50 1.18 1.25
N LEU A 65 -4.77 -0.12 1.26
CA LEU A 65 -4.39 -1.10 0.23
C LEU A 65 -5.48 -1.29 -0.84
N HIS A 66 -5.07 -1.35 -2.09
CA HIS A 66 -5.90 -1.69 -3.25
C HIS A 66 -5.10 -2.45 -4.31
N LEU A 67 -5.83 -3.11 -5.22
CA LEU A 67 -5.27 -3.80 -6.38
C LEU A 67 -5.52 -2.97 -7.65
N ASP A 68 -4.47 -2.41 -8.22
CA ASP A 68 -4.50 -1.76 -9.53
C ASP A 68 -4.49 -2.82 -10.62
N GLN A 69 -5.58 -3.02 -11.34
CA GLN A 69 -5.63 -4.01 -12.42
C GLN A 69 -4.93 -3.54 -13.71
N LYS A 70 -5.00 -2.25 -14.02
CA LYS A 70 -4.49 -1.67 -15.27
C LYS A 70 -3.83 -0.33 -14.99
N ARG A 71 -2.92 0.08 -15.88
CA ARG A 71 -2.35 1.43 -15.84
C ARG A 71 -3.49 2.45 -15.99
N PRO A 72 -3.58 3.49 -15.14
CA PRO A 72 -4.56 4.55 -15.33
C PRO A 72 -4.33 5.21 -16.70
N VAL A 73 -5.38 5.24 -17.52
CA VAL A 73 -5.31 5.69 -18.93
C VAL A 73 -5.54 7.21 -19.07
N TYR A 74 -6.03 7.90 -18.04
CA TYR A 74 -6.40 9.32 -18.13
C TYR A 74 -5.64 10.22 -17.15
N LYS A 75 -5.07 11.32 -17.66
CA LYS A 75 -4.76 12.53 -16.87
C LYS A 75 -6.09 13.27 -16.65
N GLY A 76 -6.61 13.29 -15.42
CA GLY A 76 -7.71 14.20 -15.03
C GLY A 76 -9.04 13.57 -14.61
N THR A 77 -9.13 12.25 -14.43
CA THR A 77 -10.33 11.63 -13.82
C THR A 77 -9.91 10.51 -12.89
N THR A 78 -10.56 10.42 -11.73
CA THR A 78 -10.27 9.45 -10.67
C THR A 78 -10.47 8.05 -11.22
N ALA A 79 -9.36 7.38 -11.57
CA ALA A 79 -9.38 6.03 -12.10
C ALA A 79 -9.72 5.03 -10.99
N HIS A 80 -11.02 4.88 -10.68
CA HIS A 80 -11.55 3.91 -9.74
C HIS A 80 -11.58 2.51 -10.35
N SER A 81 -10.42 1.90 -10.59
CA SER A 81 -10.31 0.45 -10.86
C SER A 81 -9.48 -0.28 -9.81
N GLY A 82 -9.36 0.31 -8.61
CA GLY A 82 -8.89 -0.40 -7.43
C GLY A 82 -9.99 -1.34 -6.94
N GLU A 83 -9.78 -2.66 -7.01
CA GLU A 83 -10.59 -3.58 -6.22
C GLU A 83 -10.15 -3.44 -4.76
N TYR A 84 -11.03 -2.95 -3.90
CA TYR A 84 -10.73 -2.78 -2.48
C TYR A 84 -11.14 -3.99 -1.62
N ASP A 85 -11.96 -4.91 -2.17
CA ASP A 85 -12.66 -5.95 -1.42
C ASP A 85 -12.52 -7.37 -2.03
N SER A 86 -11.60 -7.55 -2.97
CA SER A 86 -11.33 -8.87 -3.52
C SER A 86 -10.59 -9.77 -2.53
N LEU A 87 -10.75 -11.09 -2.67
CA LEU A 87 -10.06 -12.08 -1.86
C LEU A 87 -8.54 -11.86 -1.86
N LEU A 88 -7.99 -11.41 -3.00
CA LEU A 88 -6.58 -11.07 -3.15
C LEU A 88 -6.13 -9.93 -2.23
N VAL A 89 -6.94 -8.87 -2.10
CA VAL A 89 -6.61 -7.73 -1.23
C VAL A 89 -6.73 -8.12 0.24
N LYS A 90 -7.68 -8.98 0.60
CA LYS A 90 -7.79 -9.53 1.97
C LYS A 90 -6.61 -10.43 2.32
N GLN A 91 -6.22 -11.34 1.43
CA GLN A 91 -5.06 -12.20 1.65
C GLN A 91 -3.76 -11.37 1.77
N GLU A 92 -3.61 -10.34 0.94
CA GLU A 92 -2.43 -9.48 1.00
C GLU A 92 -2.41 -8.61 2.26
N SER A 93 -3.56 -8.09 2.73
CA SER A 93 -3.61 -7.34 3.99
C SER A 93 -3.23 -8.21 5.19
N GLU A 94 -3.71 -9.46 5.24
CA GLU A 94 -3.32 -10.42 6.28
C GLU A 94 -1.82 -10.75 6.22
N ARG A 95 -1.26 -10.89 5.01
CA ARG A 95 0.19 -11.10 4.83
C ARG A 95 1.00 -9.91 5.35
N ILE A 96 0.55 -8.69 5.08
CA ILE A 96 1.20 -7.45 5.56
C ILE A 96 1.13 -7.39 7.08
N LYS A 97 -0.04 -7.62 7.68
CA LYS A 97 -0.21 -7.65 9.15
C LYS A 97 0.73 -8.65 9.80
N LYS A 98 0.80 -9.89 9.29
CA LYS A 98 1.71 -10.92 9.84
C LYS A 98 3.19 -10.58 9.71
N SER A 99 3.57 -9.75 8.74
CA SER A 99 4.97 -9.41 8.48
C SER A 99 5.43 -8.14 9.20
N LEU A 100 4.51 -7.24 9.54
CA LEU A 100 4.78 -5.90 10.08
C LEU A 100 4.23 -5.66 11.49
N GLY A 101 3.22 -6.41 11.94
CA GLY A 101 2.74 -6.46 13.32
C GLY A 101 3.50 -7.52 14.11
#